data_AF-A0A9W2UQX7-F1
#
_entry.id   AF-A0A9W2UQX7-F1
#
_cell.length_a   1.000
_cell.length_b   1.000
_cell.length_c   1.000
_cell.angle_alpha   90.00
_cell.angle_beta   90.00
_cell.angle_gamma   90.00
#
_symmetry.space_group_name_H-M   'P 1'
#
loop_
_entity.id
_entity.type
_entity.pdbx_description
1 polymer ?
#
loop_
_entity_poly.entity_id
_entity_poly.type
_entity_poly.pdbx_seq_one_letter_code
_entity_poly.pdbx_strand_id
1 'polypeptide(L)'
;MEPPAAAAAAASRESAEPPDAPRWRSCLRSLRGALPPDARREAAALAALAGSVFLAQLMIFLISVVSSIFCGHLGKVELDAVTLAVSVVNVIGISVGTGLASACDTLMSQSFGGKNLKRVGIILQRGILILMLCCFPCWAVFINTERILLLLKQDPEVSRIAQIYVMIFIPALPAAFLFQLQTRYLQSQGIIMPQVITGVAANVINVGMNALLLYALDLGVVGSAWANTTSQFLLSALLLLYMWWKKIHVDTWGGWTWDCFQEWGSYIQLAVPSMFMVCIEWWTFEIGTFLAGLISVTELGAQAIIYELASVAYMVPLGFGVAASVRVGNALGAGNAEQARDSSITVLLCAGVCALVVGIVLSAMKDVIAYVFTSDKDIIYLVSQVMPIFAPFHLFDALAGTCGGILRGTGKQKIGAIMNAIGYYVFGFPIGVSLMFAAKLGIIAAQKLHEGSDPVSLFGSVLDTALQAAPGTNKASKCLLNSQRMKRRTGSCRFHSSWVRCLPPIHPRSLVWIDSLCLLSSPVLPGARLEDRLGESCGAGTGSSWRERDQRGHACTNRSACVGKRSHR
;
A
#
# COMPACT_ATOMS: atom_id res chain seq x y z
N MET A 1 -39.89 -43.41 -53.70
CA MET A 1 -39.94 -41.98 -53.35
C MET A 1 -39.62 -41.83 -51.87
N GLU A 2 -38.36 -41.52 -51.60
CA GLU A 2 -37.89 -40.71 -50.46
C GLU A 2 -38.45 -39.27 -50.54
N PRO A 3 -38.23 -38.35 -49.57
CA PRO A 3 -37.99 -38.43 -48.12
C PRO A 3 -38.82 -37.31 -47.38
N PRO A 4 -38.52 -36.76 -46.16
CA PRO A 4 -37.43 -37.10 -45.25
C PRO A 4 -37.73 -37.21 -43.73
N ALA A 5 -36.99 -38.15 -43.15
CA ALA A 5 -36.67 -38.33 -41.73
C ALA A 5 -35.64 -37.29 -41.21
N ALA A 6 -35.75 -36.01 -41.60
CA ALA A 6 -34.73 -34.98 -41.28
C ALA A 6 -35.02 -34.14 -40.02
N ALA A 7 -36.21 -34.24 -39.41
CA ALA A 7 -36.60 -33.30 -38.35
C ALA A 7 -36.26 -33.76 -36.91
N ALA A 8 -36.03 -35.05 -36.67
CA ALA A 8 -35.77 -35.57 -35.32
C ALA A 8 -34.27 -35.71 -34.96
N ALA A 9 -33.37 -35.53 -35.92
CA ALA A 9 -31.91 -35.63 -35.72
C ALA A 9 -31.21 -34.29 -35.46
N ALA A 10 -31.95 -33.17 -35.42
CA ALA A 10 -31.37 -31.83 -35.24
C ALA A 10 -31.29 -31.38 -33.76
N ALA A 11 -31.95 -32.08 -32.83
CA ALA A 11 -31.99 -31.71 -31.41
C ALA A 11 -31.00 -32.47 -30.51
N SER A 12 -30.13 -33.30 -31.08
CA SER A 12 -29.09 -34.05 -30.35
C SER A 12 -27.67 -33.79 -30.86
N ARG A 13 -27.44 -32.73 -31.64
CA ARG A 13 -26.09 -32.16 -31.79
C ARG A 13 -25.80 -31.22 -30.62
N GLU A 14 -25.89 -31.77 -29.42
CA GLU A 14 -24.99 -31.37 -28.35
C GLU A 14 -23.59 -31.61 -28.92
N SER A 15 -22.84 -30.52 -29.10
CA SER A 15 -21.48 -30.58 -29.60
C SER A 15 -20.63 -31.38 -28.61
N ALA A 16 -20.56 -32.70 -28.80
CA ALA A 16 -19.58 -33.56 -28.19
C ALA A 16 -18.20 -33.02 -28.59
N GLU A 17 -17.51 -32.41 -27.65
CA GLU A 17 -16.14 -31.95 -27.83
C GLU A 17 -15.25 -33.18 -28.11
N PRO A 18 -14.27 -33.07 -29.02
CA PRO A 18 -13.20 -34.06 -29.07
C PRO A 18 -12.49 -34.07 -27.71
N PRO A 19 -12.12 -35.25 -27.17
CA PRO A 19 -11.57 -35.40 -25.82
C PRO A 19 -10.22 -34.68 -25.57
N ASP A 20 -9.68 -33.99 -26.58
CA ASP A 20 -8.39 -33.30 -26.57
C ASP A 20 -8.50 -31.78 -26.82
N ALA A 21 -9.61 -31.13 -26.47
CA ALA A 21 -9.68 -29.67 -26.51
C ALA A 21 -8.69 -29.08 -25.48
N PRO A 22 -7.70 -28.27 -25.89
CA PRO A 22 -6.63 -27.84 -25.01
C PRO A 22 -7.19 -26.97 -23.86
N ARG A 23 -6.77 -27.26 -22.62
CA ARG A 23 -7.25 -26.64 -21.36
C ARG A 23 -7.38 -25.11 -21.41
N TRP A 24 -6.58 -24.42 -22.21
CA TRP A 24 -6.68 -22.96 -22.39
C TRP A 24 -8.02 -22.50 -22.98
N ARG A 25 -8.70 -23.29 -23.82
CA ARG A 25 -10.00 -22.93 -24.41
C ARG A 25 -11.16 -22.98 -23.40
N SER A 26 -11.09 -23.89 -22.44
CA SER A 26 -12.03 -23.95 -21.31
C SER A 26 -11.77 -22.78 -20.35
N CYS A 27 -10.48 -22.51 -20.06
CA CYS A 27 -10.06 -21.36 -19.27
C CYS A 27 -10.50 -20.01 -19.88
N LEU A 28 -10.36 -19.84 -21.21
CA LEU A 28 -10.83 -18.65 -21.92
C LEU A 28 -12.36 -18.49 -21.93
N ARG A 29 -13.12 -19.59 -21.97
CA ARG A 29 -14.58 -19.55 -21.84
C ARG A 29 -15.00 -19.16 -20.42
N SER A 30 -14.32 -19.68 -19.40
CA SER A 30 -14.53 -19.28 -18.00
C SER A 30 -14.15 -17.81 -17.77
N LEU A 31 -13.08 -17.31 -18.41
CA LEU A 31 -12.68 -15.90 -18.41
C LEU A 31 -13.73 -15.02 -19.12
N ARG A 32 -14.28 -15.46 -20.26
CA ARG A 32 -15.38 -14.76 -20.96
C ARG A 32 -16.67 -14.71 -20.15
N GLY A 33 -16.98 -15.76 -19.38
CA GLY A 33 -18.14 -15.77 -18.47
C GLY A 33 -17.96 -14.88 -17.23
N ALA A 34 -16.71 -14.56 -16.86
CA ALA A 34 -16.39 -13.67 -15.75
C ALA A 34 -16.29 -12.18 -16.14
N LEU A 35 -16.23 -11.88 -17.44
CA LEU A 35 -16.19 -10.51 -17.97
C LEU A 35 -17.61 -9.91 -17.98
N PRO A 36 -17.81 -8.71 -17.41
CA PRO A 36 -19.08 -8.00 -17.51
C PRO A 36 -19.55 -7.82 -18.96
N PRO A 37 -20.87 -7.87 -19.23
CA PRO A 37 -21.40 -7.72 -20.59
C PRO A 37 -21.02 -6.39 -21.26
N ASP A 38 -20.82 -5.32 -20.46
CA ASP A 38 -20.37 -4.00 -20.90
C ASP A 38 -18.88 -3.70 -20.63
N ALA A 39 -18.05 -4.73 -20.36
CA ALA A 39 -16.66 -4.57 -19.92
C ALA A 39 -15.80 -3.68 -20.83
N ARG A 40 -16.07 -3.64 -22.15
CA ARG A 40 -15.32 -2.78 -23.08
C ARG A 40 -15.60 -1.30 -22.86
N ARG A 41 -16.87 -0.93 -22.66
CA ARG A 41 -17.27 0.45 -22.39
C ARG A 41 -16.77 0.88 -21.02
N GLU A 42 -16.90 -0.01 -20.04
CA GLU A 42 -16.38 0.21 -18.69
C GLU A 42 -14.86 0.41 -18.69
N ALA A 43 -14.12 -0.46 -19.39
CA ALA A 43 -12.67 -0.36 -19.53
C ALA A 43 -12.25 0.95 -20.22
N ALA A 44 -12.96 1.38 -21.26
CA ALA A 44 -12.68 2.65 -21.93
C ALA A 44 -12.92 3.86 -21.01
N ALA A 45 -14.00 3.86 -20.23
CA ALA A 45 -14.27 4.91 -19.26
C ALA A 45 -13.22 4.94 -18.13
N LEU A 46 -12.86 3.78 -17.59
CA LEU A 46 -11.81 3.64 -16.58
C LEU A 46 -10.46 4.09 -17.11
N ALA A 47 -10.09 3.69 -18.32
CA ALA A 47 -8.82 4.06 -18.95
C ALA A 47 -8.75 5.57 -19.24
N ALA A 48 -9.86 6.19 -19.66
CA ALA A 48 -9.91 7.64 -19.88
C ALA A 48 -9.69 8.42 -18.57
N LEU A 49 -10.32 7.99 -17.48
CA LEU A 49 -10.10 8.58 -16.16
C LEU A 49 -8.67 8.32 -15.68
N ALA A 50 -8.22 7.06 -15.69
CA ALA A 50 -6.90 6.65 -15.22
C ALA A 50 -5.77 7.34 -15.98
N GLY A 51 -5.86 7.42 -17.31
CA GLY A 51 -4.88 8.12 -18.14
C GLY A 51 -4.81 9.61 -17.85
N SER A 52 -5.95 10.26 -17.59
CA SER A 52 -5.98 11.67 -17.20
C SER A 52 -5.36 11.90 -15.81
N VAL A 53 -5.62 10.99 -14.86
CA VAL A 53 -4.99 11.05 -13.52
C VAL A 53 -3.49 10.79 -13.62
N PHE A 54 -3.06 9.82 -14.42
CA PHE A 54 -1.65 9.55 -14.68
C PHE A 54 -0.93 10.82 -15.16
N LEU A 55 -1.48 11.49 -16.17
CA LEU A 55 -0.92 12.75 -16.67
C LEU A 55 -0.89 13.85 -15.60
N ALA A 56 -1.95 13.96 -14.79
CA ALA A 56 -2.01 14.96 -13.72
C ALA A 56 -0.93 14.70 -12.65
N GLN A 57 -0.73 13.44 -12.26
CA GLN A 57 0.31 13.07 -11.29
C GLN A 57 1.72 13.24 -11.85
N LEU A 58 1.91 12.95 -13.14
CA LEU A 58 3.18 13.22 -13.83
C LEU A 58 3.52 14.72 -13.80
N MET A 59 2.53 15.60 -14.00
CA MET A 59 2.75 17.05 -13.90
C MET A 59 3.14 17.47 -12.48
N ILE A 60 2.50 16.92 -11.45
CA ILE A 60 2.84 17.26 -10.05
C ILE A 60 4.27 16.77 -9.73
N PHE A 61 4.61 15.57 -10.17
CA PHE A 61 5.94 14.98 -9.98
C PHE A 61 7.04 15.79 -10.67
N LEU A 62 6.76 16.29 -11.88
CA LEU A 62 7.73 17.06 -12.67
C LEU A 62 8.19 18.34 -11.96
N ILE A 63 7.35 18.93 -11.09
CA ILE A 63 7.72 20.12 -10.29
C ILE A 63 8.92 19.80 -9.41
N SER A 64 8.90 18.64 -8.73
CA SER A 64 10.00 18.17 -7.89
C SER A 64 11.25 17.87 -8.72
N VAL A 65 11.10 17.18 -9.86
CA VAL A 65 12.21 16.85 -10.76
C VAL A 65 12.92 18.12 -11.24
N VAL A 66 12.15 19.12 -11.68
CA VAL A 66 12.71 20.41 -12.11
C VAL A 66 13.52 21.05 -10.99
N SER A 67 12.94 21.18 -9.78
CA SER A 67 13.63 21.81 -8.64
C SER A 67 14.91 21.06 -8.25
N SER A 68 14.90 19.73 -8.31
CA SER A 68 16.09 18.90 -8.07
C SER A 68 17.17 19.10 -9.13
N ILE A 69 16.81 19.19 -10.41
CA ILE A 69 17.77 19.46 -11.49
C ILE A 69 18.49 20.79 -11.26
N PHE A 70 17.74 21.85 -10.95
CA PHE A 70 18.32 23.16 -10.70
C PHE A 70 19.23 23.17 -9.46
N CYS A 71 18.80 22.57 -8.35
CA CYS A 71 19.63 22.46 -7.14
C CYS A 71 20.86 21.58 -7.33
N GLY A 72 20.77 20.54 -8.16
CA GLY A 72 21.90 19.67 -8.50
C GLY A 72 23.05 20.39 -9.18
N HIS A 73 22.79 21.51 -9.86
CA HIS A 73 23.83 22.35 -10.45
C HIS A 73 24.51 23.29 -9.44
N LEU A 74 23.93 23.51 -8.26
CA LEU A 74 24.54 24.33 -7.21
C LEU A 74 25.65 23.56 -6.49
N GLY A 75 25.42 22.28 -6.23
CA GLY A 75 26.37 21.42 -5.55
C GLY A 75 25.71 20.18 -4.95
N LYS A 76 26.57 19.26 -4.48
CA LYS A 76 26.12 18.00 -3.88
C LYS A 76 25.40 18.23 -2.55
N VAL A 77 25.93 19.12 -1.69
CA VAL A 77 25.37 19.38 -0.36
C VAL A 77 23.97 19.97 -0.47
N GLU A 78 23.78 20.89 -1.42
CA GLU A 78 22.52 21.54 -1.73
C GLU A 78 21.48 20.54 -2.23
N LEU A 79 21.86 19.65 -3.16
CA LEU A 79 20.99 18.60 -3.67
C LEU A 79 20.57 17.61 -2.59
N ASP A 80 21.53 17.15 -1.77
CA ASP A 80 21.27 16.22 -0.66
C ASP A 80 20.31 16.86 0.36
N ALA A 81 20.51 18.15 0.68
CA ALA A 81 19.65 18.88 1.61
C ALA A 81 18.23 19.08 1.07
N VAL A 82 18.08 19.44 -0.21
CA VAL A 82 16.76 19.61 -0.85
C VAL A 82 16.02 18.29 -0.92
N THR A 83 16.70 17.20 -1.29
CA THR A 83 16.11 15.86 -1.34
C THR A 83 15.58 15.47 0.03
N LEU A 84 16.37 15.67 1.09
CA LEU A 84 15.99 15.38 2.46
C LEU A 84 14.81 16.26 2.95
N ALA A 85 14.82 17.55 2.59
CA ALA A 85 13.72 18.45 2.89
C ALA A 85 12.41 18.03 2.21
N VAL A 86 12.47 17.63 0.93
CA VAL A 86 11.34 17.12 0.16
C VAL A 86 10.82 15.82 0.77
N SER A 87 11.69 14.89 1.17
CA SER A 87 11.28 13.67 1.90
C SER A 87 10.54 14.01 3.19
N VAL A 88 11.03 14.95 4.02
CA VAL A 88 10.34 15.38 5.25
C VAL A 88 8.96 15.97 4.94
N VAL A 89 8.86 16.83 3.92
CA VAL A 89 7.60 17.42 3.46
C VAL A 89 6.62 16.37 2.97
N ASN A 90 7.09 15.36 2.23
CA ASN A 90 6.25 14.29 1.71
C ASN A 90 5.75 13.34 2.82
N VAL A 91 6.64 12.94 3.73
CA VAL A 91 6.35 12.01 4.83
C VAL A 91 5.38 12.61 5.84
N ILE A 92 5.59 13.87 6.25
CA ILE A 92 4.81 14.47 7.34
C ILE A 92 3.71 15.40 6.85
N GLY A 93 3.84 15.99 5.66
CA GLY A 93 2.87 16.91 5.07
C GLY A 93 2.01 16.23 4.00
N ILE A 94 2.58 16.01 2.82
CA ILE A 94 1.81 15.67 1.61
C ILE A 94 1.10 14.31 1.76
N SER A 95 1.74 13.28 2.28
CA SER A 95 1.11 11.96 2.48
C SER A 95 -0.08 12.03 3.44
N VAL A 96 0.08 12.75 4.56
CA VAL A 96 -0.94 12.95 5.59
C VAL A 96 -2.14 13.70 5.00
N GLY A 97 -1.90 14.80 4.29
CA GLY A 97 -2.95 15.56 3.62
C GLY A 97 -3.67 14.77 2.55
N THR A 98 -2.93 14.05 1.70
CA THR A 98 -3.48 13.18 0.65
C THR A 98 -4.36 12.09 1.25
N GLY A 99 -3.88 11.46 2.32
CA GLY A 99 -4.58 10.39 3.00
C GLY A 99 -5.84 10.87 3.74
N LEU A 100 -5.79 11.99 4.47
CA LEU A 100 -6.98 12.58 5.09
C LEU A 100 -7.99 13.10 4.06
N ALA A 101 -7.51 13.70 2.96
CA ALA A 101 -8.37 14.14 1.86
C ALA A 101 -9.08 12.96 1.18
N SER A 102 -8.49 11.76 1.17
CA SER A 102 -9.06 10.61 0.47
C SER A 102 -10.35 10.05 1.08
N ALA A 103 -10.78 10.52 2.26
CA ALA A 103 -12.17 10.34 2.70
C ALA A 103 -13.19 10.97 1.73
N CYS A 104 -12.79 12.05 1.05
CA CYS A 104 -13.58 12.68 0.00
C CYS A 104 -13.77 11.76 -1.21
N ASP A 105 -12.84 10.85 -1.49
CA ASP A 105 -12.99 9.85 -2.56
C ASP A 105 -14.23 8.98 -2.33
N THR A 106 -14.60 8.73 -1.08
CA THR A 106 -15.84 8.01 -0.71
C THR A 106 -17.03 8.95 -0.66
N LEU A 107 -16.94 9.98 0.17
CA LEU A 107 -18.10 10.76 0.57
C LEU A 107 -18.64 11.61 -0.60
N MET A 108 -17.74 12.20 -1.40
CA MET A 108 -18.13 13.02 -2.54
C MET A 108 -18.64 12.16 -3.69
N SER A 109 -17.97 11.06 -4.03
CA SER A 109 -18.39 10.18 -5.12
C SER A 109 -19.76 9.54 -4.83
N GLN A 110 -19.97 8.99 -3.63
CA GLN A 110 -21.27 8.43 -3.26
C GLN A 110 -22.37 9.50 -3.21
N SER A 111 -22.08 10.70 -2.69
CA SER A 111 -23.06 11.80 -2.68
C SER A 111 -23.41 12.28 -4.09
N PHE A 112 -22.41 12.36 -4.99
CA PHE A 112 -22.61 12.74 -6.38
C PHE A 112 -23.39 11.67 -7.16
N GLY A 113 -23.04 10.39 -6.99
CA GLY A 113 -23.74 9.25 -7.55
C GLY A 113 -25.21 9.17 -7.12
N GLY A 114 -25.48 9.43 -5.84
CA GLY A 114 -26.84 9.50 -5.27
C GLY A 114 -27.59 10.80 -5.58
N LYS A 115 -27.06 11.65 -6.48
CA LYS A 115 -27.65 12.94 -6.89
C LYS A 115 -27.84 13.97 -5.76
N ASN A 116 -27.22 13.77 -4.60
CA ASN A 116 -27.21 14.74 -3.52
C ASN A 116 -26.07 15.76 -3.74
N LEU A 117 -26.20 16.58 -4.78
CA LEU A 117 -25.14 17.42 -5.30
C LEU A 117 -24.66 18.48 -4.29
N LYS A 118 -25.57 19.11 -3.54
CA LYS A 118 -25.20 20.11 -2.53
C LYS A 118 -24.43 19.53 -1.35
N ARG A 119 -24.66 18.25 -1.01
CA ARG A 119 -23.88 17.55 0.02
C ARG A 119 -22.40 17.43 -0.36
N VAL A 120 -22.07 17.34 -1.65
CA VAL A 120 -20.68 17.33 -2.12
C VAL A 120 -19.95 18.60 -1.69
N GLY A 121 -20.59 19.78 -1.81
CA GLY A 121 -20.03 21.04 -1.34
C GLY A 121 -19.87 21.11 0.18
N ILE A 122 -20.82 20.58 0.95
CA ILE A 122 -20.72 20.53 2.43
C ILE A 122 -19.55 19.63 2.85
N ILE A 123 -19.37 18.47 2.20
CA ILE A 123 -18.22 17.58 2.46
C ILE A 123 -16.90 18.30 2.13
N LEU A 124 -16.85 19.08 1.04
CA LEU A 124 -15.67 19.87 0.69
C LEU A 124 -15.35 20.91 1.78
N GLN A 125 -16.35 21.65 2.27
CA GLN A 125 -16.18 22.60 3.39
C GLN A 125 -15.62 21.93 4.63
N ARG A 126 -16.18 20.79 5.00
CA ARG A 126 -15.74 19.99 6.15
C ARG A 126 -14.30 19.52 5.97
N GLY A 127 -13.97 19.01 4.79
CA GLY A 127 -12.60 18.62 4.43
C GLY A 127 -11.62 19.77 4.55
N ILE A 128 -11.99 20.98 4.07
CA ILE A 128 -11.15 22.18 4.20
C ILE A 128 -10.84 22.45 5.67
N LEU A 129 -11.84 22.52 6.54
CA LEU A 129 -11.64 22.81 7.97
C LEU A 129 -10.76 21.76 8.66
N ILE A 130 -11.02 20.47 8.42
CA ILE A 130 -10.25 19.37 9.02
C ILE A 130 -8.79 19.40 8.55
N LEU A 131 -8.55 19.60 7.25
CA LEU A 131 -7.19 19.62 6.71
C LEU A 131 -6.43 20.87 7.16
N MET A 132 -7.07 22.05 7.21
CA MET A 132 -6.44 23.26 7.77
C MET A 132 -6.03 23.05 9.23
N LEU A 133 -6.87 22.37 10.03
CA LEU A 133 -6.51 22.03 11.41
C LEU A 133 -5.35 21.03 11.46
N CYS A 134 -5.28 20.10 10.50
CA CYS A 134 -4.16 19.15 10.40
C CYS A 134 -2.83 19.81 10.01
N CYS A 135 -2.82 21.02 9.45
CA CYS A 135 -1.57 21.74 9.19
C CYS A 135 -0.79 22.02 10.48
N PHE A 136 -1.46 22.27 11.62
CA PHE A 136 -0.79 22.57 12.90
C PHE A 136 0.17 21.46 13.38
N PRO A 137 -0.24 20.18 13.50
CA PRO A 137 0.70 19.13 13.88
C PRO A 137 1.81 18.91 12.84
N CYS A 138 1.53 19.05 11.54
CA CYS A 138 2.56 18.98 10.50
C CYS A 138 3.62 20.10 10.66
N TRP A 139 3.17 21.33 10.90
CA TRP A 139 4.04 22.49 11.13
C TRP A 139 4.90 22.33 12.39
N ALA A 140 4.35 21.76 13.47
CA ALA A 140 5.11 21.49 14.68
C ALA A 140 6.34 20.60 14.39
N VAL A 141 6.20 19.61 13.49
CA VAL A 141 7.31 18.77 13.04
C VAL A 141 8.24 19.54 12.09
N PHE A 142 7.70 20.27 11.12
CA PHE A 142 8.50 21.06 10.15
C PHE A 142 9.43 22.08 10.82
N ILE A 143 8.97 22.76 11.88
CA ILE A 143 9.78 23.71 12.65
C ILE A 143 10.96 23.02 13.35
N ASN A 144 10.88 21.71 13.60
CA ASN A 144 11.92 20.93 14.27
C ASN A 144 12.71 20.02 13.31
N THR A 145 12.64 20.24 11.99
CA THR A 145 13.30 19.40 10.98
C THR A 145 14.79 19.21 11.25
N GLU A 146 15.56 20.28 11.47
CA GLU A 146 17.00 20.22 11.74
C GLU A 146 17.31 19.31 12.92
N ARG A 147 16.59 19.49 14.04
CA ARG A 147 16.80 18.69 15.26
C ARG A 147 16.50 17.22 15.03
N ILE A 148 15.46 16.93 14.25
CA ILE A 148 15.08 15.56 13.90
C ILE A 148 16.16 14.93 13.00
N LEU A 149 16.63 15.66 11.99
CA LEU A 149 17.67 15.18 11.07
C LEU A 149 19.00 14.95 11.80
N LEU A 150 19.40 15.85 12.71
CA LEU A 150 20.56 15.67 13.57
C LEU A 150 20.41 14.45 14.51
N LEU A 151 19.22 14.21 15.05
CA LEU A 151 18.93 13.02 15.86
C LEU A 151 19.07 11.73 15.04
N LEU A 152 18.72 11.78 13.76
CA LEU A 152 18.93 10.71 12.78
C LEU A 152 20.38 10.65 12.26
N LYS A 153 21.30 11.41 12.86
CA LYS A 153 22.74 11.47 12.53
C LYS A 153 23.04 11.93 11.10
N GLN A 154 22.19 12.79 10.54
CA GLN A 154 22.49 13.46 9.28
C GLN A 154 23.59 14.53 9.48
N ASP A 155 24.25 14.90 8.38
CA ASP A 155 25.26 15.94 8.40
C ASP A 155 24.66 17.28 8.89
N PRO A 156 25.35 18.03 9.78
CA PRO A 156 24.81 19.28 10.32
C PRO A 156 24.52 20.34 9.27
N GLU A 157 25.36 20.46 8.24
CA GLU A 157 25.17 21.47 7.20
C GLU A 157 24.00 21.12 6.28
N VAL A 158 23.91 19.85 5.87
CA VAL A 158 22.76 19.33 5.11
C VAL A 158 21.45 19.53 5.90
N SER A 159 21.47 19.24 7.21
CA SER A 159 20.31 19.38 8.10
C SER A 159 19.85 20.84 8.23
N ARG A 160 20.79 21.78 8.32
CA ARG A 160 20.53 23.22 8.40
C ARG A 160 19.90 23.75 7.10
N ILE A 161 20.45 23.36 5.94
CA ILE A 161 19.91 23.77 4.64
C ILE A 161 18.51 23.16 4.43
N ALA A 162 18.31 21.89 4.79
CA ALA A 162 17.02 21.24 4.71
C ALA A 162 15.95 21.95 5.57
N GLN A 163 16.31 22.36 6.79
CA GLN A 163 15.42 23.15 7.66
C GLN A 163 15.03 24.48 7.02
N ILE A 164 15.96 25.20 6.39
CA ILE A 164 15.65 26.46 5.69
C ILE A 164 14.62 26.21 4.58
N TYR A 165 14.83 25.17 3.76
CA TYR A 165 13.89 24.80 2.71
C TYR A 165 12.50 24.48 3.26
N VAL A 166 12.42 23.65 4.32
CA VAL A 166 11.15 23.27 4.95
C VAL A 166 10.43 24.48 5.57
N MET A 167 11.16 25.42 6.20
CA MET A 167 10.58 26.63 6.77
C MET A 167 9.93 27.53 5.71
N ILE A 168 10.54 27.62 4.52
CA ILE A 168 9.97 28.34 3.38
C ILE A 168 8.73 27.62 2.82
N PHE A 169 8.67 26.29 2.94
CA PHE A 169 7.53 25.50 2.49
C PHE A 169 6.32 25.51 3.44
N ILE A 170 6.50 25.81 4.74
CA ILE A 170 5.41 25.88 5.75
C ILE A 170 4.12 26.55 5.23
N PRO A 171 4.16 27.78 4.65
CA PRO A 171 2.95 28.44 4.17
C PRO A 171 2.29 27.77 2.95
N ALA A 172 3.03 26.97 2.17
CA ALA A 172 2.48 26.22 1.04
C ALA A 172 1.70 24.98 1.45
N LEU A 173 1.88 24.45 2.67
CA LEU A 173 1.19 23.23 3.12
C LEU A 173 -0.35 23.37 3.08
N PRO A 174 -0.96 24.44 3.61
CA PRO A 174 -2.39 24.71 3.40
C PRO A 174 -2.81 24.74 1.92
N ALA A 175 -2.02 25.39 1.06
CA ALA A 175 -2.34 25.47 -0.36
C ALA A 175 -2.32 24.09 -1.03
N ALA A 176 -1.34 23.25 -0.70
CA ALA A 176 -1.25 21.87 -1.15
C ALA A 176 -2.46 21.05 -0.67
N PHE A 177 -2.87 21.20 0.58
CA PHE A 177 -4.04 20.50 1.13
C PHE A 177 -5.35 20.94 0.44
N LEU A 178 -5.50 22.24 0.18
CA LEU A 178 -6.62 22.75 -0.61
C LEU A 178 -6.61 22.17 -2.02
N PHE A 179 -5.45 22.14 -2.69
CA PHE A 179 -5.32 21.53 -4.01
C PHE A 179 -5.74 20.05 -3.99
N GLN A 180 -5.33 19.28 -2.97
CA GLN A 180 -5.77 17.89 -2.84
C GLN A 180 -7.30 17.76 -2.70
N LEU A 181 -7.95 18.63 -1.93
CA LEU A 181 -9.41 18.60 -1.81
C LEU A 181 -10.11 18.99 -3.12
N GLN A 182 -9.61 20.02 -3.81
CA GLN A 182 -10.13 20.47 -5.09
C GLN A 182 -10.00 19.40 -6.18
N THR A 183 -8.88 18.67 -6.21
CA THR A 183 -8.68 17.58 -7.17
C THR A 183 -9.66 16.44 -6.93
N ARG A 184 -9.92 16.05 -5.66
CA ARG A 184 -10.92 15.02 -5.35
C ARG A 184 -12.34 15.47 -5.64
N TYR A 185 -12.66 16.73 -5.36
CA TYR A 185 -13.95 17.32 -5.69
C TYR A 185 -14.24 17.25 -7.19
N LEU A 186 -13.26 17.57 -8.05
CA LEU A 186 -13.40 17.45 -9.50
C LEU A 186 -13.41 15.99 -9.97
N GLN A 187 -12.54 15.14 -9.43
CA GLN A 187 -12.47 13.71 -9.78
C GLN A 187 -13.75 12.96 -9.46
N SER A 188 -14.40 13.24 -8.32
CA SER A 188 -15.68 12.62 -7.95
C SER A 188 -16.79 12.86 -8.99
N GLN A 189 -16.69 13.98 -9.72
CA GLN A 189 -17.59 14.37 -10.79
C GLN A 189 -17.15 13.88 -12.18
N GLY A 190 -16.03 13.16 -12.27
CA GLY A 190 -15.43 12.69 -13.53
C GLY A 190 -14.65 13.76 -14.30
N ILE A 191 -14.30 14.89 -13.66
CA ILE A 191 -13.61 16.01 -14.30
C ILE A 191 -12.14 16.01 -13.87
N ILE A 192 -11.21 15.64 -14.78
CA ILE A 192 -9.79 15.46 -14.40
C ILE A 192 -8.84 16.35 -15.19
N MET A 193 -9.11 16.59 -16.49
CA MET A 193 -8.27 17.42 -17.36
C MET A 193 -7.83 18.78 -16.80
N PRO A 194 -8.62 19.49 -15.97
CA PRO A 194 -8.16 20.74 -15.37
C PRO A 194 -6.87 20.58 -14.57
N GLN A 195 -6.68 19.45 -13.89
CA GLN A 195 -5.49 19.16 -13.09
C GLN A 195 -4.24 19.06 -13.95
N VAL A 196 -4.36 18.48 -15.15
CA VAL A 196 -3.27 18.42 -16.14
C VAL A 196 -2.92 19.82 -16.62
N ILE A 197 -3.91 20.62 -17.01
CA ILE A 197 -3.71 21.98 -17.53
C ILE A 197 -3.06 22.87 -16.47
N THR A 198 -3.56 22.85 -15.24
CA THR A 198 -2.96 23.60 -14.13
C THR A 198 -1.57 23.10 -13.79
N GLY A 199 -1.33 21.79 -13.89
CA GLY A 199 -0.02 21.18 -13.70
C GLY A 199 1.01 21.65 -14.74
N VAL A 200 0.63 21.70 -16.02
CA VAL A 200 1.49 22.24 -17.10
C VAL A 200 1.82 23.71 -16.82
N ALA A 201 0.82 24.53 -16.50
CA ALA A 201 1.02 25.95 -16.21
C ALA A 201 1.94 26.16 -14.99
N ALA A 202 1.74 25.38 -13.92
CA ALA A 202 2.57 25.43 -12.72
C ALA A 202 4.02 25.02 -13.02
N ASN A 203 4.26 24.00 -13.84
CA ASN A 203 5.61 23.60 -14.24
C ASN A 203 6.34 24.67 -15.05
N VAL A 204 5.67 25.30 -16.03
CA VAL A 204 6.27 26.39 -16.83
C VAL A 204 6.70 27.53 -15.92
N ILE A 205 5.84 27.92 -14.98
CA ILE A 205 6.17 28.96 -14.01
C ILE A 205 7.28 28.48 -13.06
N ASN A 206 7.26 27.22 -12.61
CA ASN A 206 8.30 26.66 -11.74
C ASN A 206 9.69 26.70 -12.39
N VAL A 207 9.80 26.36 -13.68
CA VAL A 207 11.05 26.46 -14.44
C VAL A 207 11.52 27.92 -14.51
N GLY A 208 10.62 28.83 -14.88
CA GLY A 208 10.94 30.26 -14.95
C GLY A 208 11.37 30.85 -13.61
N MET A 209 10.70 30.45 -12.52
CA MET A 209 11.02 30.89 -11.17
C MET A 209 12.34 30.33 -10.68
N ASN A 210 12.62 29.04 -10.90
CA ASN A 210 13.93 28.48 -10.54
C ASN A 210 15.04 29.20 -11.32
N ALA A 211 14.89 29.38 -12.63
CA ALA A 211 15.90 30.11 -13.42
C ALA A 211 16.11 31.55 -12.93
N LEU A 212 15.05 32.29 -12.62
CA LEU A 212 15.13 33.66 -12.12
C LEU A 212 15.75 33.73 -10.72
N LEU A 213 15.23 32.95 -9.77
CA LEU A 213 15.62 33.03 -8.36
C LEU A 213 17.03 32.49 -8.12
N LEU A 214 17.44 31.45 -8.86
CA LEU A 214 18.77 30.86 -8.69
C LEU A 214 19.83 31.63 -9.48
N TYR A 215 19.58 32.00 -10.74
CA TYR A 215 20.64 32.57 -11.58
C TYR A 215 20.65 34.10 -11.61
N ALA A 216 19.49 34.76 -11.59
CA ALA A 216 19.45 36.24 -11.65
C ALA A 216 19.52 36.88 -10.26
N LEU A 217 18.97 36.21 -9.24
CA LEU A 217 18.91 36.71 -7.86
C LEU A 217 19.87 35.99 -6.90
N ASP A 218 20.58 34.97 -7.38
CA ASP A 218 21.60 34.21 -6.64
C ASP A 218 21.14 33.69 -5.26
N LEU A 219 19.86 33.27 -5.17
CA LEU A 219 19.25 32.80 -3.92
C LEU A 219 19.50 31.31 -3.64
N GLY A 220 20.18 30.59 -4.54
CA GLY A 220 20.48 29.16 -4.40
C GLY A 220 19.28 28.31 -3.96
N VAL A 221 19.48 27.48 -2.92
CA VAL A 221 18.43 26.58 -2.37
C VAL A 221 17.20 27.34 -1.85
N VAL A 222 17.38 28.55 -1.30
CA VAL A 222 16.27 29.40 -0.83
C VAL A 222 15.37 29.78 -2.01
N GLY A 223 15.97 30.09 -3.15
CA GLY A 223 15.23 30.38 -4.38
C GLY A 223 14.40 29.18 -4.86
N SER A 224 14.97 27.97 -4.81
CA SER A 224 14.25 26.76 -5.22
C SER A 224 13.09 26.43 -4.27
N ALA A 225 13.29 26.63 -2.97
CA ALA A 225 12.23 26.50 -1.98
C ALA A 225 11.05 27.44 -2.28
N TRP A 226 11.34 28.71 -2.60
CA TRP A 226 10.31 29.68 -3.00
C TRP A 226 9.61 29.29 -4.31
N ALA A 227 10.35 28.80 -5.31
CA ALA A 227 9.77 28.33 -6.56
C ALA A 227 8.76 27.18 -6.33
N ASN A 228 9.11 26.22 -5.48
CA ASN A 228 8.21 25.14 -5.09
C ASN A 228 7.01 25.66 -4.28
N THR A 229 7.23 26.52 -3.27
CA THR A 229 6.16 27.14 -2.47
C THR A 229 5.15 27.85 -3.36
N THR A 230 5.63 28.69 -4.29
CA THR A 230 4.77 29.40 -5.23
C THR A 230 4.05 28.45 -6.18
N SER A 231 4.70 27.36 -6.62
CA SER A 231 4.05 26.33 -7.44
C SER A 231 2.84 25.69 -6.73
N GLN A 232 2.92 25.41 -5.42
CA GLN A 232 1.78 24.88 -4.66
C GLN A 232 0.61 25.87 -4.58
N PHE A 233 0.92 27.15 -4.36
CA PHE A 233 -0.10 28.20 -4.40
C PHE A 233 -0.74 28.34 -5.79
N LEU A 234 0.07 28.29 -6.85
CA LEU A 234 -0.41 28.39 -8.22
C LEU A 234 -1.30 27.21 -8.59
N LEU A 235 -0.92 25.98 -8.26
CA LEU A 235 -1.74 24.79 -8.47
C LEU A 235 -3.13 24.96 -7.84
N SER A 236 -3.16 25.37 -6.57
CA SER A 236 -4.41 25.59 -5.81
C SER A 236 -5.24 26.75 -6.37
N ALA A 237 -4.60 27.89 -6.68
CA ALA A 237 -5.28 29.08 -7.17
C ALA A 237 -5.83 28.90 -8.59
N LEU A 238 -5.04 28.33 -9.51
CA LEU A 238 -5.45 28.10 -10.89
C LEU A 238 -6.59 27.08 -10.97
N LEU A 239 -6.55 26.02 -10.15
CA LEU A 239 -7.61 25.02 -10.12
C LEU A 239 -8.91 25.61 -9.53
N LEU A 240 -8.81 26.43 -8.48
CA LEU A 240 -9.94 27.19 -7.95
C LEU A 240 -10.54 28.16 -8.98
N LEU A 241 -9.68 28.92 -9.68
CA LEU A 241 -10.09 29.85 -10.73
C LEU A 241 -10.80 29.10 -11.87
N TYR A 242 -10.29 27.92 -12.26
CA TYR A 242 -10.93 27.08 -13.26
C TYR A 242 -12.34 26.65 -12.82
N MET A 243 -12.49 26.16 -11.59
CA MET A 243 -13.79 25.76 -11.04
C MET A 243 -14.80 26.91 -10.99
N TRP A 244 -14.32 28.13 -10.71
CA TRP A 244 -15.14 29.33 -10.71
C TRP A 244 -15.53 29.75 -12.12
N TRP A 245 -14.55 29.87 -13.02
CA TRP A 245 -14.74 30.31 -14.41
C TRP A 245 -15.66 29.38 -15.20
N LYS A 246 -15.49 28.06 -15.07
CA LYS A 246 -16.36 27.05 -15.70
C LYS A 246 -17.68 26.83 -14.98
N LYS A 247 -17.94 27.52 -13.86
CA LYS A 247 -19.17 27.42 -13.06
C LYS A 247 -19.52 25.99 -12.60
N ILE A 248 -18.51 25.12 -12.46
CA ILE A 248 -18.71 23.71 -12.02
C ILE A 248 -19.32 23.64 -10.62
N HIS A 249 -19.00 24.63 -9.79
CA HIS A 249 -19.45 24.74 -8.42
C HIS A 249 -20.95 25.11 -8.28
N VAL A 250 -21.63 25.60 -9.32
CA VAL A 250 -22.99 26.16 -9.20
C VAL A 250 -23.99 25.14 -8.67
N ASP A 251 -23.96 23.91 -9.17
CA ASP A 251 -24.93 22.88 -8.79
C ASP A 251 -24.56 22.19 -7.48
N THR A 252 -23.27 22.12 -7.16
CA THR A 252 -22.73 21.28 -6.07
C THR A 252 -22.29 22.08 -4.84
N TRP A 253 -22.07 23.38 -4.96
CA TRP A 253 -21.69 24.27 -3.86
C TRP A 253 -22.78 25.32 -3.61
N GLY A 254 -23.33 25.35 -2.39
CA GLY A 254 -24.39 26.29 -2.00
C GLY A 254 -23.89 27.58 -1.31
N GLY A 255 -22.58 27.75 -1.16
CA GLY A 255 -22.01 28.71 -0.22
C GLY A 255 -21.62 28.06 1.10
N TRP A 256 -20.93 28.81 1.96
CA TRP A 256 -20.57 28.35 3.30
C TRP A 256 -21.81 28.18 4.17
N THR A 257 -21.88 27.04 4.86
CA THR A 257 -23.00 26.67 5.73
C THR A 257 -22.48 26.11 7.05
N TRP A 258 -23.24 26.25 8.13
CA TRP A 258 -22.88 25.68 9.44
C TRP A 258 -22.89 24.14 9.45
N ASP A 259 -23.49 23.50 8.45
CA ASP A 259 -23.46 22.05 8.25
C ASP A 259 -22.05 21.49 8.07
N CYS A 260 -21.07 22.35 7.73
CA CYS A 260 -19.66 21.97 7.68
C CYS A 260 -19.12 21.53 9.04
N PHE A 261 -19.72 21.96 10.16
CA PHE A 261 -19.37 21.54 11.52
C PHE A 261 -20.07 20.27 11.99
N GLN A 262 -21.04 19.76 11.23
CA GLN A 262 -21.76 18.53 11.58
C GLN A 262 -21.05 17.28 11.03
N GLU A 263 -21.39 16.09 11.54
CA GLU A 263 -20.89 14.78 11.09
C GLU A 263 -19.34 14.63 10.96
N TRP A 264 -18.56 15.38 11.74
CA TRP A 264 -17.10 15.24 11.77
C TRP A 264 -16.67 13.81 12.10
N GLY A 265 -17.40 13.14 13.00
CA GLY A 265 -17.14 11.74 13.36
C GLY A 265 -17.14 10.81 12.15
N SER A 266 -18.13 10.92 11.26
CA SER A 266 -18.23 10.10 10.05
C SER A 266 -17.11 10.39 9.05
N TYR A 267 -16.71 11.66 8.91
CA TYR A 267 -15.57 12.04 8.07
C TYR A 267 -14.26 11.46 8.64
N ILE A 268 -13.99 11.67 9.93
CA ILE A 268 -12.75 11.25 10.61
C ILE A 268 -12.62 9.72 10.65
N GLN A 269 -13.73 8.99 10.83
CA GLN A 269 -13.75 7.52 10.79
C GLN A 269 -13.30 6.94 9.44
N LEU A 270 -13.45 7.70 8.35
CA LEU A 270 -12.90 7.33 7.04
C LEU A 270 -11.51 7.93 6.82
N ALA A 271 -11.31 9.21 7.20
CA ALA A 271 -10.09 9.95 6.94
C ALA A 271 -8.87 9.37 7.64
N VAL A 272 -8.97 9.05 8.94
CA VAL A 272 -7.81 8.55 9.72
C VAL A 272 -7.32 7.19 9.21
N PRO A 273 -8.19 6.19 8.97
CA PRO A 273 -7.72 4.95 8.35
C PRO A 273 -7.15 5.17 6.95
N SER A 274 -7.75 6.05 6.15
CA SER A 274 -7.22 6.34 4.81
C SER A 274 -5.86 7.04 4.86
N MET A 275 -5.64 7.90 5.85
CA MET A 275 -4.35 8.50 6.17
C MET A 275 -3.31 7.42 6.45
N PHE A 276 -3.59 6.51 7.37
CA PHE A 276 -2.66 5.40 7.63
C PHE A 276 -2.44 4.53 6.41
N MET A 277 -3.48 4.26 5.62
CA MET A 277 -3.36 3.44 4.41
C MET A 277 -2.34 4.03 3.42
N VAL A 278 -2.39 5.35 3.16
CA VAL A 278 -1.46 6.06 2.27
C VAL A 278 -0.08 6.25 2.92
N CYS A 279 -0.04 6.69 4.18
CA CYS A 279 1.20 6.94 4.90
C CYS A 279 2.04 5.67 5.06
N ILE A 280 1.44 4.55 5.45
CA ILE A 280 2.16 3.27 5.63
C ILE A 280 2.87 2.84 4.35
N GLU A 281 2.19 2.99 3.21
CA GLU A 281 2.75 2.65 1.91
C GLU A 281 3.93 3.57 1.58
N TRP A 282 3.73 4.89 1.61
CA TRP A 282 4.77 5.87 1.26
C TRP A 282 5.97 5.82 2.22
N TRP A 283 5.72 5.73 3.52
CA TRP A 283 6.77 5.69 4.53
C TRP A 283 7.63 4.43 4.40
N THR A 284 7.06 3.31 3.93
CA THR A 284 7.84 2.10 3.71
C THR A 284 8.90 2.30 2.63
N PHE A 285 8.58 3.01 1.55
CA PHE A 285 9.57 3.33 0.51
C PHE A 285 10.68 4.25 1.04
N GLU A 286 10.34 5.28 1.81
CA GLU A 286 11.33 6.20 2.42
C GLU A 286 12.24 5.48 3.41
N ILE A 287 11.69 4.59 4.24
CA ILE A 287 12.49 3.76 5.15
C ILE A 287 13.41 2.83 4.35
N GLY A 288 12.92 2.24 3.26
CA GLY A 288 13.74 1.42 2.36
C GLY A 288 14.94 2.18 1.80
N THR A 289 14.72 3.41 1.33
CA THR A 289 15.79 4.31 0.86
C THR A 289 16.79 4.65 1.97
N PHE A 290 16.30 4.93 3.17
CA PHE A 290 17.17 5.18 4.32
C PHE A 290 18.03 3.96 4.68
N LEU A 291 17.44 2.76 4.68
CA LEU A 291 18.16 1.52 4.98
C LEU A 291 19.22 1.18 3.92
N ALA A 292 18.94 1.42 2.63
CA ALA A 292 19.93 1.26 1.58
C ALA A 292 21.16 2.17 1.81
N GLY A 293 20.94 3.39 2.30
CA GLY A 293 22.00 4.33 2.69
C GLY A 293 22.93 3.83 3.80
N LEU A 294 22.47 2.90 4.65
CA LEU A 294 23.30 2.30 5.70
C LEU A 294 24.25 1.22 5.19
N ILE A 295 24.04 0.69 3.99
CA ILE A 295 24.84 -0.40 3.44
C ILE A 295 26.05 0.15 2.71
N SER A 296 25.82 0.95 1.67
CA SER A 296 26.87 1.61 0.90
C SER A 296 26.30 2.72 0.02
N VAL A 297 27.20 3.59 -0.48
CA VAL A 297 26.86 4.66 -1.43
C VAL A 297 26.36 4.08 -2.76
N THR A 298 26.92 2.95 -3.21
CA THR A 298 26.50 2.25 -4.43
C THR A 298 25.08 1.70 -4.31
N GLU A 299 24.74 1.10 -3.17
CA GLU A 299 23.39 0.61 -2.89
C GLU A 299 22.40 1.78 -2.84
N LEU A 300 22.72 2.86 -2.13
CA LEU A 300 21.88 4.06 -2.09
C LEU A 300 21.62 4.64 -3.49
N GLY A 301 22.65 4.72 -4.34
CA GLY A 301 22.52 5.19 -5.71
C GLY A 301 21.62 4.30 -6.57
N ALA A 302 21.74 2.98 -6.44
CA ALA A 302 20.84 2.04 -7.13
C ALA A 302 19.40 2.15 -6.62
N GLN A 303 19.21 2.25 -5.31
CA GLN A 303 17.90 2.43 -4.69
C GLN A 303 17.21 3.71 -5.17
N ALA A 304 17.95 4.81 -5.31
CA ALA A 304 17.40 6.07 -5.81
C ALA A 304 16.87 5.93 -7.25
N ILE A 305 17.63 5.27 -8.13
CA ILE A 305 17.19 5.01 -9.52
C ILE A 305 15.96 4.09 -9.53
N ILE A 306 15.97 3.02 -8.72
CA ILE A 306 14.84 2.09 -8.62
C ILE A 306 13.59 2.79 -8.07
N TYR A 307 13.74 3.63 -7.05
CA TYR A 307 12.65 4.42 -6.47
C TYR A 307 12.03 5.37 -7.51
N GLU A 308 12.84 6.03 -8.33
CA GLU A 308 12.37 6.93 -9.38
C GLU A 308 11.57 6.17 -10.45
N LEU A 309 12.12 5.05 -10.93
CA LEU A 309 11.45 4.18 -11.90
C LEU A 309 10.18 3.57 -11.33
N ALA A 310 10.19 3.15 -10.07
CA ALA A 310 9.03 2.64 -9.36
C ALA A 310 7.95 3.70 -9.20
N SER A 311 8.33 4.94 -8.88
CA SER A 311 7.40 6.07 -8.74
C SER A 311 6.67 6.36 -10.05
N VAL A 312 7.40 6.40 -11.17
CA VAL A 312 6.80 6.59 -12.51
C VAL A 312 5.88 5.41 -12.87
N ALA A 313 6.33 4.18 -12.62
CA ALA A 313 5.51 2.99 -12.86
C ALA A 313 4.22 3.00 -12.01
N TYR A 314 4.31 3.42 -10.75
CA TYR A 314 3.19 3.46 -9.81
C TYR A 314 2.13 4.53 -10.14
N MET A 315 2.45 5.53 -10.96
CA MET A 315 1.43 6.49 -11.41
C MET A 315 0.28 5.82 -12.19
N VAL A 316 0.55 4.71 -12.88
CA VAL A 316 -0.45 3.94 -13.63
C VAL A 316 -1.48 3.31 -12.68
N PRO A 317 -1.09 2.46 -11.69
CA PRO A 317 -2.05 1.93 -10.73
C PRO A 317 -2.66 2.98 -9.83
N LEU A 318 -1.96 4.07 -9.49
CA LEU A 318 -2.56 5.20 -8.80
C LEU A 318 -3.72 5.79 -9.62
N GLY A 319 -3.55 5.97 -10.93
CA GLY A 319 -4.59 6.43 -11.84
C GLY A 319 -5.80 5.48 -11.87
N PHE A 320 -5.57 4.18 -11.98
CA PHE A 320 -6.63 3.17 -11.90
C PHE A 320 -7.31 3.14 -10.54
N GLY A 321 -6.58 3.33 -9.44
CA GLY A 321 -7.13 3.40 -8.09
C GLY A 321 -8.06 4.61 -7.90
N VAL A 322 -7.72 5.77 -8.48
CA VAL A 322 -8.61 6.94 -8.48
C VAL A 322 -9.83 6.71 -9.38
N ALA A 323 -9.64 6.15 -10.58
CA ALA A 323 -10.75 5.80 -11.45
C ALA A 323 -11.71 4.80 -10.78
N ALA A 324 -11.17 3.81 -10.06
CA ALA A 324 -11.92 2.84 -9.28
C ALA A 324 -12.74 3.52 -8.18
N SER A 325 -12.13 4.39 -7.37
CA SER A 325 -12.84 5.05 -6.27
C SER A 325 -14.01 5.90 -6.77
N VAL A 326 -13.83 6.60 -7.89
CA VAL A 326 -14.87 7.41 -8.53
C VAL A 326 -15.99 6.53 -9.10
N ARG A 327 -15.68 5.52 -9.93
CA ARG A 327 -16.70 4.69 -10.59
C ARG A 327 -17.48 3.84 -9.58
N VAL A 328 -16.78 3.18 -8.68
CA VAL A 328 -17.38 2.34 -7.63
C VAL A 328 -18.19 3.20 -6.66
N GLY A 329 -17.64 4.33 -6.23
CA GLY A 329 -18.34 5.25 -5.33
C GLY A 329 -19.60 5.85 -5.96
N ASN A 330 -19.52 6.31 -7.20
CA ASN A 330 -20.68 6.86 -7.92
C ASN A 330 -21.77 5.78 -8.14
N ALA A 331 -21.38 4.55 -8.50
CA ALA A 331 -22.33 3.44 -8.69
C ALA A 331 -23.04 3.05 -7.39
N LEU A 332 -22.29 2.96 -6.28
CA LEU A 332 -22.87 2.68 -4.96
C LEU A 332 -23.78 3.82 -4.48
N GLY A 333 -23.37 5.06 -4.70
CA GLY A 333 -24.19 6.24 -4.42
C GLY A 333 -25.54 6.23 -5.15
N ALA A 334 -25.53 5.76 -6.41
CA ALA A 334 -26.73 5.59 -7.22
C ALA A 334 -27.57 4.35 -6.86
N GLY A 335 -27.16 3.56 -5.86
CA GLY A 335 -27.84 2.31 -5.49
C GLY A 335 -27.59 1.14 -6.46
N ASN A 336 -26.64 1.25 -7.38
CA ASN A 336 -26.34 0.24 -8.38
C ASN A 336 -25.12 -0.62 -7.98
N ALA A 337 -25.37 -1.65 -7.17
CA ALA A 337 -24.33 -2.55 -6.68
C ALA A 337 -23.73 -3.45 -7.79
N GLU A 338 -24.50 -3.77 -8.82
CA GLU A 338 -24.03 -4.57 -9.96
C GLU A 338 -22.97 -3.81 -10.76
N GLN A 339 -23.26 -2.56 -11.12
CA GLN A 339 -22.27 -1.69 -11.76
C GLN A 339 -21.03 -1.48 -10.90
N ALA A 340 -21.18 -1.34 -9.58
CA ALA A 340 -20.04 -1.20 -8.68
C ALA A 340 -19.13 -2.45 -8.69
N ARG A 341 -19.73 -3.65 -8.74
CA ARG A 341 -19.02 -4.92 -8.87
C ARG A 341 -18.31 -5.02 -10.22
N ASP A 342 -19.00 -4.70 -11.30
CA ASP A 342 -18.46 -4.80 -12.66
C ASP A 342 -17.32 -3.80 -12.90
N SER A 343 -17.44 -2.57 -12.39
CA SER A 343 -16.36 -1.58 -12.36
C SER A 343 -15.15 -2.09 -11.58
N SER A 344 -15.36 -2.75 -10.43
CA SER A 344 -14.29 -3.32 -9.59
C SER A 344 -13.53 -4.45 -10.30
N ILE A 345 -14.24 -5.36 -10.99
CA ILE A 345 -13.60 -6.44 -11.75
C ILE A 345 -12.84 -5.86 -12.95
N THR A 346 -13.48 -4.97 -13.70
CA THR A 346 -12.89 -4.39 -14.92
C THR A 346 -11.63 -3.59 -14.59
N VAL A 347 -11.64 -2.77 -13.53
CA VAL A 347 -10.48 -1.96 -13.17
C VAL A 347 -9.30 -2.81 -12.70
N LEU A 348 -9.53 -3.91 -11.98
CA LEU A 348 -8.45 -4.84 -11.58
C LEU A 348 -7.84 -5.55 -12.77
N LEU A 349 -8.65 -5.96 -13.75
CA LEU A 349 -8.16 -6.57 -14.99
C LEU A 349 -7.33 -5.56 -15.81
N CYS A 350 -7.83 -4.33 -15.97
CA CYS A 350 -7.10 -3.27 -16.67
C CYS A 350 -5.77 -2.93 -15.97
N ALA A 351 -5.80 -2.72 -14.66
CA ALA A 351 -4.61 -2.43 -13.87
C ALA A 351 -3.58 -3.57 -13.93
N GLY A 352 -4.03 -4.83 -13.81
CA GLY A 352 -3.15 -5.99 -13.91
C GLY A 352 -2.49 -6.14 -15.29
N VAL A 353 -3.25 -5.95 -16.37
CA VAL A 353 -2.69 -5.98 -17.74
C VAL A 353 -1.70 -4.83 -17.95
N CYS A 354 -2.04 -3.61 -17.54
CA CYS A 354 -1.13 -2.47 -17.66
C CYS A 354 0.14 -2.66 -16.83
N ALA A 355 0.03 -3.15 -15.60
CA ALA A 355 1.19 -3.41 -14.73
C ALA A 355 2.10 -4.51 -15.29
N LEU A 356 1.53 -5.56 -15.90
CA LEU A 356 2.31 -6.57 -16.61
C LEU A 356 3.09 -5.96 -17.78
N VAL A 357 2.45 -5.13 -18.59
CA VAL A 357 3.11 -4.46 -19.72
C VAL A 357 4.25 -3.57 -19.22
N VAL A 358 3.99 -2.74 -18.21
CA VAL A 358 5.01 -1.85 -17.62
C VAL A 358 6.16 -2.67 -17.03
N GLY A 359 5.88 -3.73 -16.28
CA GLY A 359 6.89 -4.61 -15.70
C GLY A 359 7.75 -5.32 -16.76
N ILE A 360 7.14 -5.79 -17.85
CA ILE A 360 7.86 -6.40 -18.98
C ILE A 360 8.77 -5.38 -19.66
N VAL A 361 8.28 -4.17 -19.94
CA VAL A 361 9.07 -3.10 -20.57
C VAL A 361 10.27 -2.73 -19.69
N LEU A 362 10.06 -2.52 -18.40
CA LEU A 362 11.15 -2.18 -17.47
C LEU A 362 12.16 -3.32 -17.35
N SER A 363 11.71 -4.57 -17.28
CA SER A 363 12.60 -5.74 -17.25
C SER A 363 13.41 -5.90 -18.54
N ALA A 364 12.80 -5.63 -19.70
CA ALA A 364 13.49 -5.66 -20.99
C ALA A 364 14.54 -4.55 -21.11
N MET A 365 14.31 -3.41 -20.44
CA MET A 365 15.22 -2.26 -20.42
C MET A 365 16.27 -2.32 -19.31
N LYS A 366 16.36 -3.42 -18.55
CA LYS A 366 17.23 -3.54 -17.36
C LYS A 366 18.68 -3.12 -17.57
N ASP A 367 19.24 -3.37 -18.76
CA ASP A 367 20.65 -3.12 -19.07
C ASP A 367 20.91 -1.70 -19.58
N VAL A 368 19.86 -0.93 -19.90
CA VAL A 368 19.98 0.39 -20.55
C VAL A 368 19.43 1.50 -19.67
N ILE A 369 18.36 1.23 -18.90
CA ILE A 369 17.60 2.27 -18.21
C ILE A 369 18.42 3.04 -17.16
N ALA A 370 19.37 2.38 -16.50
CA ALA A 370 20.22 3.01 -15.50
C ALA A 370 21.23 4.01 -16.09
N TYR A 371 21.62 3.86 -17.36
CA TYR A 371 22.55 4.78 -18.04
C TYR A 371 21.95 6.18 -18.23
N VAL A 372 20.62 6.32 -18.13
CA VAL A 372 19.95 7.63 -18.16
C VAL A 372 20.28 8.45 -16.90
N PHE A 373 20.56 7.78 -15.78
CA PHE A 373 20.72 8.42 -14.47
C PHE A 373 22.18 8.53 -14.02
N THR A 374 23.04 7.58 -14.40
CA THR A 374 24.44 7.56 -13.97
C THR A 374 25.36 6.91 -15.01
N SER A 375 26.64 7.22 -14.92
CA SER A 375 27.72 6.55 -15.65
C SER A 375 28.52 5.56 -14.79
N ASP A 376 28.16 5.43 -13.50
CA ASP A 376 28.79 4.48 -12.58
C ASP A 376 28.35 3.04 -12.89
N LYS A 377 29.32 2.20 -13.28
CA LYS A 377 29.08 0.82 -13.70
C LYS A 377 28.59 -0.07 -12.57
N ASP A 378 28.98 0.18 -11.33
CA ASP A 378 28.59 -0.66 -10.19
C ASP A 378 27.12 -0.42 -9.84
N ILE A 379 26.67 0.84 -9.89
CA ILE A 379 25.26 1.20 -9.72
C ILE A 379 24.41 0.62 -10.85
N ILE A 380 24.86 0.77 -12.09
CA ILE A 380 24.15 0.25 -13.28
C ILE A 380 24.01 -1.27 -13.20
N TYR A 381 25.08 -1.97 -12.82
CA TYR A 381 25.06 -3.42 -12.65
C TYR A 381 24.03 -3.82 -11.60
N LEU A 382 24.03 -3.16 -10.44
CA LEU A 382 23.09 -3.43 -9.35
C LEU A 382 21.63 -3.21 -9.78
N VAL A 383 21.33 -2.09 -10.45
CA VAL A 383 19.98 -1.81 -10.98
C VAL A 383 19.55 -2.87 -11.99
N SER A 384 20.45 -3.32 -12.88
CA SER A 384 20.12 -4.33 -13.89
C SER A 384 19.79 -5.71 -13.30
N GLN A 385 20.33 -6.02 -12.10
CA GLN A 385 19.97 -7.23 -11.35
C GLN A 385 18.59 -7.11 -10.69
N VAL A 386 18.26 -5.94 -10.14
CA VAL A 386 16.99 -5.74 -9.41
C VAL A 386 15.79 -5.59 -10.36
N MET A 387 15.98 -5.01 -11.55
CA MET A 387 14.88 -4.66 -12.46
C MET A 387 13.97 -5.84 -12.87
N PRO A 388 14.47 -7.05 -13.18
CA PRO A 388 13.61 -8.21 -13.45
C PRO A 388 12.73 -8.61 -12.26
N ILE A 389 13.20 -8.36 -11.03
CA ILE A 389 12.47 -8.66 -9.80
C ILE A 389 11.40 -7.60 -9.53
N PHE A 390 11.62 -6.39 -10.03
CA PHE A 390 10.65 -5.31 -9.92
C PHE A 390 9.35 -5.64 -10.67
N ALA A 391 9.37 -6.38 -11.77
CA ALA A 391 8.16 -6.71 -12.53
C ALA A 391 7.08 -7.46 -11.74
N PRO A 392 7.36 -8.62 -11.09
CA PRO A 392 6.36 -9.27 -10.25
C PRO A 392 5.95 -8.41 -9.06
N PHE A 393 6.88 -7.68 -8.44
CA PHE A 393 6.55 -6.73 -7.36
C PHE A 393 5.55 -5.67 -7.83
N HIS A 394 5.83 -5.02 -8.96
CA HIS A 394 5.00 -3.97 -9.54
C HIS A 394 3.60 -4.46 -9.87
N LEU A 395 3.44 -5.71 -10.34
CA LEU A 395 2.13 -6.30 -10.55
C LEU A 395 1.31 -6.37 -9.26
N PHE A 396 1.90 -6.89 -8.18
CA PHE A 396 1.20 -7.00 -6.89
C PHE A 396 0.91 -5.63 -6.29
N ASP A 397 1.88 -4.72 -6.37
CA ASP A 397 1.76 -3.35 -5.90
C ASP A 397 0.65 -2.59 -6.66
N ALA A 398 0.59 -2.76 -7.99
CA ALA A 398 -0.45 -2.17 -8.81
C ALA A 398 -1.86 -2.67 -8.47
N LEU A 399 -2.00 -3.98 -8.24
CA LEU A 399 -3.27 -4.57 -7.81
C LEU A 399 -3.65 -4.12 -6.40
N ALA A 400 -2.69 -4.01 -5.49
CA ALA A 400 -2.91 -3.51 -4.12
C ALA A 400 -3.38 -2.05 -4.13
N GLY A 401 -2.69 -1.17 -4.87
CA GLY A 401 -3.09 0.24 -5.02
C GLY A 401 -4.47 0.41 -5.65
N THR A 402 -4.79 -0.41 -6.66
CA THR A 402 -6.12 -0.41 -7.30
C THR A 402 -7.21 -0.93 -6.36
N CYS A 403 -6.96 -2.01 -5.63
CA CYS A 403 -7.83 -2.49 -4.55
C CYS A 403 -8.06 -1.42 -3.49
N GLY A 404 -7.03 -0.64 -3.16
CA GLY A 404 -7.16 0.51 -2.27
C GLY A 404 -8.12 1.58 -2.78
N GLY A 405 -8.10 1.84 -4.09
CA GLY A 405 -9.11 2.65 -4.77
C GLY A 405 -10.54 2.12 -4.60
N ILE A 406 -10.74 0.81 -4.77
CA ILE A 406 -12.05 0.15 -4.57
C ILE A 406 -12.50 0.25 -3.10
N LEU A 407 -11.59 0.02 -2.14
CA LEU A 407 -11.88 0.16 -0.71
C LEU A 407 -12.26 1.60 -0.34
N ARG A 408 -11.63 2.60 -0.94
CA ARG A 408 -12.06 4.00 -0.82
C ARG A 408 -13.43 4.23 -1.44
N GLY A 409 -13.69 3.76 -2.66
CA GLY A 409 -15.02 3.88 -3.29
C GLY A 409 -16.15 3.24 -2.47
N THR A 410 -15.87 2.12 -1.80
CA THR A 410 -16.84 1.40 -0.95
C THR A 410 -16.96 1.93 0.49
N GLY A 411 -16.08 2.84 0.92
CA GLY A 411 -16.05 3.33 2.31
C GLY A 411 -15.49 2.35 3.33
N LYS A 412 -14.64 1.40 2.91
CA LYS A 412 -14.05 0.34 3.75
C LYS A 412 -12.55 0.52 4.00
N GLN A 413 -12.08 1.76 4.11
CA GLN A 413 -10.66 2.09 4.25
C GLN A 413 -10.02 1.52 5.51
N LYS A 414 -10.78 1.30 6.58
CA LYS A 414 -10.28 0.63 7.79
C LYS A 414 -9.70 -0.76 7.50
N ILE A 415 -10.33 -1.51 6.60
CA ILE A 415 -9.84 -2.84 6.20
C ILE A 415 -8.52 -2.67 5.45
N GLY A 416 -8.46 -1.74 4.49
CA GLY A 416 -7.24 -1.44 3.73
C GLY A 416 -6.07 -1.01 4.62
N ALA A 417 -6.31 -0.13 5.58
CA ALA A 417 -5.29 0.33 6.52
C ALA A 417 -4.71 -0.82 7.36
N ILE A 418 -5.56 -1.71 7.87
CA ILE A 418 -5.11 -2.89 8.64
C ILE A 418 -4.32 -3.84 7.75
N MET A 419 -4.80 -4.12 6.54
CA MET A 419 -4.11 -5.00 5.59
C MET A 419 -2.75 -4.43 5.18
N ASN A 420 -2.67 -3.12 4.88
CA ASN A 420 -1.41 -2.45 4.58
C ASN A 420 -0.45 -2.50 5.78
N ALA A 421 -0.92 -2.21 6.99
CA ALA A 421 -0.08 -2.26 8.19
C ALA A 421 0.53 -3.66 8.42
N ILE A 422 -0.31 -4.69 8.31
CA ILE A 422 0.15 -6.08 8.48
C ILE A 422 1.09 -6.47 7.34
N GLY A 423 0.71 -6.20 6.09
CA GLY A 423 1.50 -6.54 4.91
C GLY A 423 2.88 -5.89 4.93
N TYR A 424 2.94 -4.57 5.04
CA TYR A 424 4.19 -3.82 4.98
C TYR A 424 5.02 -3.93 6.26
N TYR A 425 4.45 -3.75 7.45
CA TYR A 425 5.26 -3.63 8.68
C TYR A 425 5.37 -4.92 9.51
N VAL A 426 4.38 -5.82 9.47
CA VAL A 426 4.46 -7.08 10.23
C VAL A 426 5.21 -8.16 9.45
N PHE A 427 5.00 -8.23 8.14
CA PHE A 427 5.65 -9.24 7.29
C PHE A 427 6.74 -8.65 6.40
N GLY A 428 6.41 -7.66 5.57
CA GLY A 428 7.31 -7.12 4.55
C GLY A 428 8.60 -6.55 5.15
N PHE A 429 8.48 -5.71 6.17
CA PHE A 429 9.60 -4.99 6.75
C PHE A 429 10.58 -5.93 7.49
N PRO A 430 10.16 -6.84 8.40
CA PRO A 430 11.08 -7.78 9.02
C PRO A 430 11.77 -8.72 8.03
N ILE A 431 11.03 -9.20 7.00
CA ILE A 431 11.60 -10.05 5.95
C ILE A 431 12.62 -9.25 5.13
N GLY A 432 12.25 -8.04 4.70
CA GLY A 432 13.11 -7.16 3.91
C GLY A 432 14.40 -6.79 4.63
N VAL A 433 14.33 -6.33 5.88
CA VAL A 433 15.50 -5.99 6.71
C VAL A 433 16.40 -7.20 6.94
N SER A 434 15.81 -8.37 7.21
CA SER A 434 16.58 -9.59 7.44
C SER A 434 17.30 -10.05 6.18
N LEU A 435 16.66 -9.97 5.02
CA LEU A 435 17.30 -10.31 3.74
C LEU A 435 18.39 -9.29 3.37
N MET A 436 18.12 -8.01 3.58
CA MET A 436 19.04 -6.91 3.27
C MET A 436 20.33 -6.99 4.09
N PHE A 437 20.23 -7.13 5.43
CA PHE A 437 21.39 -7.09 6.33
C PHE A 437 21.90 -8.47 6.75
N ALA A 438 21.03 -9.38 7.20
CA ALA A 438 21.47 -10.66 7.77
C ALA A 438 21.92 -11.65 6.68
N ALA A 439 21.18 -11.71 5.56
CA ALA A 439 21.56 -12.52 4.41
C ALA A 439 22.61 -11.84 3.49
N LYS A 440 23.00 -10.59 3.80
CA LYS A 440 23.94 -9.77 3.02
C LYS A 440 23.59 -9.68 1.52
N LEU A 441 22.29 -9.64 1.22
CA LEU A 441 21.82 -9.57 -0.17
C LEU A 441 21.70 -8.13 -0.67
N GLY A 442 21.97 -7.12 0.18
CA GLY A 442 21.81 -5.72 -0.21
C GLY A 442 20.38 -5.43 -0.66
N ILE A 443 20.21 -4.58 -1.66
CA ILE A 443 18.91 -4.31 -2.31
C ILE A 443 18.43 -5.51 -3.15
N ILE A 444 19.33 -6.44 -3.51
CA ILE A 444 19.02 -7.67 -4.25
C ILE A 444 18.29 -8.72 -3.37
N ALA A 445 17.92 -8.37 -2.13
CA ALA A 445 17.18 -9.18 -1.16
C ALA A 445 16.07 -10.08 -1.75
N ALA A 446 15.41 -9.67 -2.83
CA ALA A 446 14.33 -10.44 -3.46
C ALA A 446 14.77 -11.51 -4.50
N GLN A 447 16.02 -11.49 -5.02
CA GLN A 447 16.42 -12.37 -6.14
C GLN A 447 16.67 -13.82 -5.71
N LYS A 448 17.23 -14.04 -4.52
CA LYS A 448 17.55 -15.39 -4.02
C LYS A 448 16.36 -16.16 -3.45
N LEU A 449 15.19 -15.53 -3.33
CA LEU A 449 13.95 -16.23 -2.98
C LEU A 449 13.49 -17.20 -4.09
N HIS A 450 13.98 -17.03 -5.34
CA HIS A 450 13.63 -17.92 -6.46
C HIS A 450 14.69 -18.99 -6.77
N GLU A 451 15.97 -18.78 -6.42
CA GLU A 451 17.06 -19.68 -6.81
C GLU A 451 17.42 -20.79 -5.80
N GLY A 452 16.70 -20.90 -4.69
CA GLY A 452 16.76 -22.12 -3.89
C GLY A 452 16.47 -21.92 -2.44
N SER A 453 15.21 -22.17 -2.05
CA SER A 453 14.78 -22.73 -0.76
C SER A 453 13.25 -22.67 -0.70
N ASP A 454 12.63 -23.78 -0.30
CA ASP A 454 11.21 -23.87 0.00
C ASP A 454 10.80 -22.70 0.95
N PRO A 455 9.74 -21.90 0.69
CA PRO A 455 9.44 -20.66 1.44
C PRO A 455 9.35 -20.86 2.96
N VAL A 456 8.95 -22.06 3.39
CA VAL A 456 8.85 -22.48 4.80
C VAL A 456 10.23 -22.62 5.44
N SER A 457 11.22 -23.12 4.70
CA SER A 457 12.59 -23.29 5.18
C SER A 457 13.33 -21.95 5.30
N LEU A 458 13.04 -21.01 4.39
CA LEU A 458 13.62 -19.67 4.43
C LEU A 458 13.06 -18.85 5.60
N PHE A 459 11.74 -18.89 5.82
CA PHE A 459 11.11 -18.27 7.00
C PHE A 459 11.67 -18.84 8.30
N GLY A 460 11.89 -20.16 8.36
CA GLY A 460 12.55 -20.82 9.48
C GLY A 460 13.99 -20.34 9.70
N SER A 461 14.77 -20.18 8.63
CA SER A 461 16.16 -19.71 8.70
C SER A 461 16.28 -18.23 9.11
N VAL A 462 15.38 -17.37 8.61
CA VAL A 462 15.31 -15.95 8.97
C VAL A 462 14.86 -15.78 10.41
N LEU A 463 13.85 -16.55 10.85
CA LEU A 463 13.40 -16.55 12.24
C LEU A 463 14.49 -17.07 13.20
N ASP A 464 15.21 -18.13 12.82
CA ASP A 464 16.34 -18.66 13.59
C ASP A 464 17.50 -17.65 13.70
N THR A 465 17.74 -16.86 12.65
CA THR A 465 18.81 -15.84 12.62
C THR A 465 18.40 -14.60 13.43
N ALA A 466 17.14 -14.17 13.32
CA ALA A 466 16.58 -13.08 14.12
C ALA A 466 16.54 -13.43 15.62
N LEU A 467 16.25 -14.69 15.97
CA LEU A 467 16.29 -15.18 17.35
C LEU A 467 17.72 -15.30 17.91
N GLN A 468 18.74 -15.49 17.05
CA GLN A 468 20.14 -15.53 17.45
C GLN A 468 20.77 -14.14 17.63
N ALA A 469 20.24 -13.12 16.94
CA ALA A 469 20.74 -11.75 17.00
C ALA A 469 20.19 -10.90 18.17
N ALA A 470 19.17 -11.39 18.89
CA ALA A 470 18.57 -10.67 20.02
C ALA A 470 19.44 -10.79 21.30
N PRO A 471 19.98 -9.70 21.86
CA PRO A 471 20.72 -9.75 23.11
C PRO A 471 19.77 -9.93 24.29
N GLY A 472 19.85 -11.10 24.94
CA GLY A 472 19.17 -11.38 26.21
C GLY A 472 17.84 -12.13 26.05
N THR A 473 17.89 -13.43 25.73
CA THR A 473 16.70 -14.29 25.84
C THR A 473 16.83 -15.36 26.92
N ASN A 474 15.87 -15.32 27.84
CA ASN A 474 15.62 -16.23 28.96
C ASN A 474 15.35 -17.68 28.52
N LYS A 475 15.35 -18.61 29.51
CA LYS A 475 15.20 -20.08 29.40
C LYS A 475 14.19 -20.63 28.37
N ALA A 476 13.16 -19.87 27.98
CA ALA A 476 12.17 -20.27 26.96
C ALA A 476 12.79 -20.43 25.56
N SER A 477 13.71 -19.56 25.15
CA SER A 477 14.38 -19.64 23.84
C SER A 477 15.32 -20.85 23.76
N LYS A 478 15.97 -21.22 24.87
CA LYS A 478 16.79 -22.44 24.95
C LYS A 478 15.94 -23.73 24.84
N CYS A 479 14.70 -23.73 25.34
CA CYS A 479 13.78 -24.85 25.18
C CYS A 479 13.27 -25.01 23.73
N LEU A 480 12.95 -23.90 23.06
CA LEU A 480 12.54 -23.89 21.65
C LEU A 480 13.67 -24.36 20.72
N LEU A 481 14.91 -23.89 20.96
CA LEU A 481 16.11 -24.33 20.24
C LEU A 481 16.39 -25.83 20.41
N ASN A 482 16.18 -26.40 21.61
CA ASN A 482 16.38 -27.83 21.84
C ASN A 482 15.29 -28.71 21.19
N SER A 483 14.03 -28.23 21.14
CA SER A 483 12.94 -28.93 20.44
C SER A 483 13.15 -28.95 18.92
N GLN A 484 13.60 -27.84 18.35
CA GLN A 484 13.94 -27.71 16.92
C GLN A 484 15.14 -28.60 16.53
N ARG A 485 16.19 -28.66 17.37
CA ARG A 485 17.34 -29.57 17.17
C ARG A 485 16.96 -31.05 17.24
N MET A 486 15.99 -31.43 18.09
CA MET A 486 15.47 -32.80 18.13
C MET A 486 14.69 -33.14 16.85
N LYS A 487 13.86 -32.22 16.34
CA LYS A 487 13.08 -32.42 15.11
C LYS A 487 13.95 -32.66 13.87
N ARG A 488 15.12 -31.98 13.78
CA ARG A 488 16.12 -32.23 12.72
C ARG A 488 16.84 -33.58 12.85
N ARG A 489 16.84 -34.22 14.03
CA ARG A 489 17.53 -35.50 14.27
C ARG A 489 16.63 -36.73 14.15
N THR A 490 15.32 -36.63 14.43
CA THR A 490 14.46 -37.82 14.56
C THR A 490 13.27 -37.87 13.60
N GLY A 491 13.02 -36.83 12.80
CA GLY A 491 12.01 -36.84 11.73
C GLY A 491 10.55 -37.03 12.17
N SER A 492 10.24 -37.07 13.47
CA SER A 492 8.89 -37.30 14.00
C SER A 492 8.53 -36.30 15.10
N CYS A 493 7.39 -35.62 14.94
CA CYS A 493 6.80 -34.77 15.97
C CYS A 493 5.98 -35.62 16.95
N ARG A 494 6.51 -35.92 18.14
CA ARG A 494 5.68 -36.18 19.32
C ARG A 494 5.76 -34.98 20.26
N PHE A 495 4.67 -34.22 20.33
CA PHE A 495 4.52 -33.18 21.34
C PHE A 495 4.31 -33.84 22.71
N HIS A 496 5.25 -33.65 23.62
CA HIS A 496 5.08 -34.01 25.03
C HIS A 496 4.16 -32.98 25.69
N SER A 497 3.15 -33.44 26.44
CA SER A 497 2.04 -32.69 27.05
C SER A 497 2.42 -31.64 28.11
N SER A 498 3.69 -31.24 28.21
CA SER A 498 4.16 -30.22 29.16
C SER A 498 3.97 -28.76 28.68
N TRP A 499 3.56 -28.53 27.42
CA TRP A 499 3.35 -27.18 26.88
C TRP A 499 2.17 -26.43 27.52
N VAL A 500 1.20 -27.14 28.09
CA VAL A 500 -0.05 -26.54 28.60
C VAL A 500 0.11 -25.85 29.97
N ARG A 501 1.25 -26.02 30.68
CA ARG A 501 1.46 -25.40 32.01
C ARG A 501 2.16 -24.04 32.01
N CYS A 502 2.53 -23.50 30.84
CA CYS A 502 3.30 -22.25 30.74
C CYS A 502 2.57 -21.07 30.08
N LEU A 503 1.28 -21.21 29.77
CA LEU A 503 0.46 -20.11 29.26
C LEU A 503 -0.40 -19.52 30.39
N PRO A 504 -0.52 -18.18 30.52
CA PRO A 504 -1.55 -17.58 31.35
C PRO A 504 -2.94 -17.86 30.73
N PRO A 505 -4.04 -17.85 31.51
CA PRO A 505 -5.34 -18.31 31.04
C PRO A 505 -5.88 -17.38 29.95
N ILE A 506 -6.04 -17.90 28.74
CA ILE A 506 -6.64 -17.21 27.59
C ILE A 506 -8.07 -17.76 27.39
N HIS A 507 -9.01 -16.86 27.07
CA HIS A 507 -10.43 -17.13 26.90
C HIS A 507 -10.71 -18.23 25.84
N PRO A 508 -11.66 -19.16 26.07
CA PRO A 508 -11.87 -20.37 25.23
C PRO A 508 -12.34 -20.14 23.78
N ARG A 509 -12.57 -18.90 23.34
CA ARG A 509 -12.87 -18.59 21.92
C ARG A 509 -11.63 -18.44 21.03
N SER A 510 -10.44 -18.47 21.63
CA SER A 510 -9.15 -18.25 20.93
C SER A 510 -8.53 -19.53 20.38
N LEU A 511 -8.99 -20.71 20.83
CA LEU A 511 -8.43 -22.01 20.46
C LEU A 511 -8.91 -22.52 19.08
N VAL A 512 -10.09 -22.08 18.62
CA VAL A 512 -10.67 -22.49 17.33
C VAL A 512 -9.85 -21.97 16.12
N TRP A 513 -9.12 -20.87 16.30
CA TRP A 513 -8.28 -20.29 15.25
C TRP A 513 -6.96 -21.05 15.04
N ILE A 514 -6.43 -21.70 16.08
CA ILE A 514 -5.13 -22.41 16.02
C ILE A 514 -5.30 -23.74 15.28
N ASP A 515 -6.40 -24.46 15.50
CA ASP A 515 -6.68 -25.72 14.78
C ASP A 515 -6.98 -25.47 13.30
N SER A 516 -7.55 -24.32 12.95
CA SER A 516 -7.82 -23.92 11.56
C SER A 516 -6.54 -23.57 10.76
N LEU A 517 -5.50 -23.08 11.43
CA LEU A 517 -4.21 -22.75 10.82
C LEU A 517 -3.33 -23.99 10.56
N CYS A 518 -3.47 -25.05 11.37
CA CYS A 518 -2.77 -26.32 11.16
C CYS A 518 -3.30 -27.12 9.96
N LEU A 519 -4.58 -26.97 9.60
CA LEU A 519 -5.16 -27.64 8.43
C LEU A 519 -4.70 -27.05 7.09
N LEU A 520 -4.26 -25.78 7.07
CA LEU A 520 -3.79 -25.08 5.87
C LEU A 520 -2.32 -25.36 5.51
N SER A 521 -1.59 -26.11 6.33
CA SER A 521 -0.14 -26.33 6.18
C SER A 521 0.27 -27.77 5.85
N SER A 522 -0.67 -28.65 5.46
CA SER A 522 -0.35 -29.99 4.98
C SER A 522 -0.34 -30.05 3.44
N PRO A 523 0.69 -30.63 2.80
CA PRO A 523 0.73 -30.76 1.34
C PRO A 523 -0.33 -31.76 0.84
N VAL A 524 -1.06 -31.36 -0.21
CA VAL A 524 -2.04 -32.20 -0.93
C VAL A 524 -1.26 -33.16 -1.84
N LEU A 525 -1.26 -34.46 -1.50
CA LEU A 525 -0.88 -35.52 -2.43
C LEU A 525 -2.09 -35.85 -3.33
N PRO A 526 -1.91 -36.07 -4.64
CA PRO A 526 -3.01 -36.31 -5.56
C PRO A 526 -3.55 -37.75 -5.37
N GLY A 527 -4.85 -37.88 -5.05
CA GLY A 527 -5.56 -39.16 -5.21
C GLY A 527 -6.36 -39.72 -4.01
N ALA A 528 -6.94 -38.92 -3.12
CA ALA A 528 -7.84 -39.43 -2.07
C ALA A 528 -9.19 -38.68 -2.04
N ARG A 529 -10.29 -39.45 -2.02
CA ARG A 529 -11.70 -38.99 -2.02
C ARG A 529 -12.10 -38.50 -0.62
N LEU A 530 -12.94 -37.47 -0.55
CA LEU A 530 -13.24 -36.69 0.66
C LEU A 530 -14.15 -37.41 1.69
N GLU A 531 -14.65 -38.61 1.40
CA GLU A 531 -15.68 -39.29 2.22
C GLU A 531 -15.13 -40.18 3.35
N ASP A 532 -13.85 -40.54 3.35
CA ASP A 532 -13.27 -41.44 4.38
C ASP A 532 -12.76 -40.73 5.65
N ARG A 533 -12.90 -39.40 5.78
CA ARG A 533 -12.34 -38.65 6.93
C ARG A 533 -13.36 -38.13 7.96
N LEU A 534 -14.66 -38.37 7.78
CA LEU A 534 -15.68 -37.96 8.75
C LEU A 534 -16.09 -39.07 9.73
N GLY A 535 -15.51 -40.26 9.63
CA GLY A 535 -15.94 -41.45 10.40
C GLY A 535 -15.25 -41.71 11.76
N GLU A 536 -14.11 -41.09 12.07
CA GLU A 536 -13.30 -41.53 13.24
C GLU A 536 -13.27 -40.55 14.43
N SER A 537 -14.08 -39.49 14.43
CA SER A 537 -14.14 -38.54 15.57
C SER A 537 -15.39 -38.64 16.45
N CYS A 538 -16.24 -39.65 16.25
CA CYS A 538 -17.41 -39.91 17.09
C CYS A 538 -17.45 -41.36 17.57
N GLY A 539 -16.83 -41.65 18.71
CA GLY A 539 -17.02 -42.94 19.39
C GLY A 539 -16.15 -43.12 20.64
N ALA A 540 -16.82 -43.39 21.77
CA ALA A 540 -16.29 -43.74 23.11
C ALA A 540 -15.80 -42.55 23.98
N GLY A 541 -16.34 -42.26 25.17
CA GLY A 541 -17.29 -42.99 26.00
C GLY A 541 -17.81 -42.13 27.15
N THR A 542 -19.07 -42.43 27.46
CA THR A 542 -19.97 -42.07 28.56
C THR A 542 -19.38 -41.89 29.98
N GLY A 543 -19.98 -40.96 30.73
CA GLY A 543 -20.42 -41.26 32.10
C GLY A 543 -20.26 -40.17 33.18
N SER A 544 -21.38 -39.54 33.57
CA SER A 544 -21.67 -39.03 34.94
C SER A 544 -20.81 -37.81 35.41
N SER A 545 -21.22 -36.86 36.25
CA SER A 545 -22.42 -36.50 36.99
C SER A 545 -22.13 -35.13 37.66
N TRP A 546 -23.15 -34.29 37.82
CA TRP A 546 -23.38 -33.39 38.98
C TRP A 546 -22.42 -32.21 39.33
N ARG A 547 -23.03 -31.00 39.25
CA ARG A 547 -23.32 -30.01 40.32
C ARG A 547 -22.25 -28.97 40.73
N GLU A 548 -22.78 -27.76 40.89
CA GLU A 548 -22.27 -26.55 41.56
C GLU A 548 -21.54 -26.83 42.89
N ARG A 549 -20.49 -26.06 43.21
CA ARG A 549 -20.41 -25.22 44.43
C ARG A 549 -19.14 -24.35 44.47
N ASP A 550 -19.37 -23.04 44.44
CA ASP A 550 -18.91 -22.00 45.37
C ASP A 550 -17.60 -22.13 46.19
N GLN A 551 -16.85 -21.01 46.16
CA GLN A 551 -16.21 -20.31 47.30
C GLN A 551 -14.89 -20.77 47.97
N ARG A 552 -14.00 -19.75 48.07
CA ARG A 552 -13.01 -19.42 49.12
C ARG A 552 -11.65 -20.13 49.13
N GLY A 553 -10.61 -19.31 48.95
CA GLY A 553 -9.76 -18.93 50.09
C GLY A 553 -8.41 -19.63 50.26
N HIS A 554 -7.36 -18.79 50.27
CA HIS A 554 -6.07 -18.93 50.96
C HIS A 554 -4.98 -19.89 50.43
N ALA A 555 -3.96 -19.24 49.87
CA ALA A 555 -2.60 -19.13 50.40
C ALA A 555 -1.83 -20.40 50.83
N CYS A 556 -0.74 -20.62 50.09
CA CYS A 556 0.58 -21.12 50.47
C CYS A 556 0.84 -21.49 51.95
N THR A 557 1.31 -22.73 52.17
CA THR A 557 2.56 -23.09 52.87
C THR A 557 2.89 -24.55 52.53
N ASN A 558 3.98 -24.85 51.83
CA ASN A 558 5.39 -24.96 52.23
C ASN A 558 5.80 -26.39 52.70
N ARG A 559 6.82 -26.91 52.02
CA ARG A 559 7.93 -27.77 52.50
C ARG A 559 7.74 -29.29 52.71
N SER A 560 8.70 -30.00 52.07
CA SER A 560 9.50 -31.16 52.55
C SER A 560 8.75 -32.47 52.84
N ALA A 561 9.31 -33.66 52.77
CA ALA A 561 10.54 -34.25 52.25
C ALA A 561 10.36 -35.77 52.43
N CYS A 562 11.18 -36.55 51.74
CA CYS A 562 11.72 -37.84 52.18
C CYS A 562 10.79 -39.01 52.58
N VAL A 563 11.06 -40.12 51.87
CA VAL A 563 11.31 -41.46 52.42
C VAL A 563 10.11 -42.21 53.00
N GLY A 564 9.60 -43.16 52.20
CA GLY A 564 9.88 -44.58 52.44
C GLY A 564 9.32 -45.25 53.70
N LYS A 565 8.48 -46.26 53.41
CA LYS A 565 8.19 -47.51 54.15
C LYS A 565 7.07 -47.52 55.20
N ARG A 566 6.15 -48.46 54.91
CA ARG A 566 5.44 -49.40 55.82
C ARG A 566 4.41 -48.76 56.74
N SER A 567 3.33 -49.41 57.16
CA SER A 567 2.66 -50.69 56.87
C SER A 567 1.55 -50.76 57.93
N HIS A 568 0.33 -51.08 57.50
CA HIS A 568 -0.77 -51.67 58.28
C HIS A 568 -1.13 -51.11 59.66
N ARG A 569 -2.35 -50.57 59.76
CA ARG A 569 -3.50 -51.32 60.30
C ARG A 569 -4.81 -50.75 59.77
#